data_AF-A0AAP7N8P1-F1
#
_entry.id   AF-A0AAP7N8P1-F1
#
_cell.length_a   1.000
_cell.length_b   1.000
_cell.length_c   1.000
_cell.angle_alpha   90.00
_cell.angle_beta   90.00
_cell.angle_gamma   90.00
#
_symmetry.space_group_name_H-M   'P 1'
#
loop_
_entity.id
_entity.type
_entity.pdbx_description
1 polymer ?
#
loop_
_entity_poly.entity_id
_entity_poly.type
_entity_poly.pdbx_seq_one_letter_code
_entity_poly.pdbx_strand_id
1 'polypeptide(L)'
;MLKNKTYDERISDLKSNLISFVLALIGFIFSIYMQSMAYWSNDSMLWYWIGAILSYICAAGSAVTLILNKNKNSVLSISCLILMIVTVMLFLVTIFWTTFIIIAGQSGM
;
A
#
# COMPACT_ATOMS: atom_id res chain seq x y z
N MET A 1 21.99 -26.59 13.57
CA MET A 1 22.34 -25.21 13.18
C MET A 1 21.58 -24.73 11.94
N LEU A 2 21.55 -25.48 10.83
CA LEU A 2 20.80 -25.12 9.60
C LEU A 2 19.29 -24.85 9.80
N LYS A 3 18.62 -25.63 10.66
CA LYS A 3 17.17 -25.48 10.91
C LYS A 3 16.80 -24.12 11.53
N ASN A 4 17.64 -23.55 12.39
CA ASN A 4 17.41 -22.23 12.98
C ASN A 4 17.55 -21.12 11.93
N LYS A 5 18.59 -21.21 11.07
CA LYS A 5 18.82 -20.23 10.01
C LYS A 5 17.61 -20.10 9.06
N THR A 6 17.03 -21.23 8.64
CA THR A 6 15.83 -21.24 7.78
C THR A 6 14.56 -20.74 8.49
N TYR A 7 14.49 -20.88 9.82
CA TYR A 7 13.38 -20.32 10.61
C TYR A 7 13.47 -18.80 10.75
N ASP A 8 14.67 -18.29 11.03
CA ASP A 8 14.91 -16.85 11.18
C ASP A 8 14.68 -16.09 9.85
N GLU A 9 15.12 -16.67 8.73
CA GLU A 9 14.87 -16.13 7.39
C GLU A 9 13.35 -15.99 7.11
N ARG A 10 12.56 -17.04 7.38
CA ARG A 10 11.09 -17.00 7.20
C ARG A 10 10.39 -15.96 8.06
N ILE A 11 10.84 -15.75 9.30
CA ILE A 11 10.26 -14.71 10.18
C ILE A 11 10.61 -13.32 9.64
N SER A 12 11.83 -13.13 9.14
CA SER A 12 12.24 -11.85 8.56
C SER A 12 11.44 -11.48 7.31
N ASP A 13 11.17 -12.45 6.44
CA ASP A 13 10.38 -12.26 5.23
C ASP A 13 8.91 -11.97 5.55
N LEU A 14 8.35 -12.67 6.54
CA LEU A 14 7.00 -12.42 7.02
C LEU A 14 6.86 -10.98 7.55
N LYS A 15 7.82 -10.52 8.35
CA LYS A 15 7.81 -9.13 8.87
C LYS A 15 7.85 -8.11 7.73
N SER A 16 8.69 -8.32 6.71
CA SER A 16 8.79 -7.39 5.58
C SER A 16 7.51 -7.34 4.73
N ASN A 17 6.85 -8.48 4.52
CA ASN A 17 5.55 -8.50 3.83
C ASN A 17 4.42 -7.89 4.66
N LEU A 18 4.44 -8.09 5.98
CA LEU A 18 3.50 -7.40 6.89
C LEU A 18 3.68 -5.88 6.82
N ILE A 19 4.91 -5.38 6.78
CA ILE A 19 5.19 -3.94 6.60
C ILE A 19 4.61 -3.46 5.26
N SER A 20 4.88 -4.18 4.17
CA SER A 20 4.35 -3.84 2.84
C SER A 20 2.82 -3.80 2.83
N PHE A 21 2.19 -4.79 3.46
CA PHE A 21 0.74 -4.90 3.59
C PHE A 21 0.14 -3.75 4.41
N VAL A 22 0.74 -3.39 5.54
CA VAL A 22 0.30 -2.27 6.37
C VAL A 22 0.42 -0.95 5.61
N LEU A 23 1.52 -0.73 4.85
CA LEU A 23 1.65 0.44 3.99
C LEU A 23 0.54 0.50 2.92
N ALA A 24 0.24 -0.63 2.27
CA ALA A 24 -0.84 -0.71 1.28
C ALA A 24 -2.21 -0.42 1.90
N LEU A 25 -2.49 -0.96 3.10
CA LEU A 25 -3.71 -0.66 3.85
C LEU A 25 -3.83 0.82 4.20
N ILE A 26 -2.77 1.44 4.67
CA ILE A 26 -2.76 2.88 4.97
C ILE A 26 -3.04 3.69 3.69
N GLY A 27 -2.36 3.35 2.59
CA GLY A 27 -2.60 3.99 1.29
C GLY A 27 -4.05 3.86 0.83
N PHE A 28 -4.66 2.69 1.00
CA PHE A 28 -6.06 2.43 0.70
C PHE A 28 -7.03 3.24 1.59
N ILE A 29 -6.77 3.32 2.89
CA ILE A 29 -7.59 4.12 3.81
C ILE A 29 -7.56 5.60 3.39
N PHE A 30 -6.37 6.14 3.09
CA PHE A 30 -6.26 7.51 2.59
C PHE A 30 -6.96 7.72 1.24
N SER A 31 -6.93 6.71 0.37
CA SER A 31 -7.65 6.73 -0.92
C SER A 31 -9.16 6.87 -0.74
N ILE A 32 -9.74 6.23 0.27
CA ILE A 32 -11.17 6.40 0.60
C ILE A 32 -11.42 7.75 1.28
N TYR A 33 -10.51 8.16 2.18
CA TYR A 33 -10.71 9.33 3.02
C TYR A 33 -10.40 10.68 2.33
N MET A 34 -9.71 10.66 1.18
CA MET A 34 -9.31 11.87 0.43
C MET A 34 -10.50 12.80 0.11
N GLN A 35 -11.68 12.25 -0.18
CA GLN A 35 -12.87 13.05 -0.44
C GLN A 35 -13.40 13.72 0.82
N SER A 36 -13.38 13.02 1.96
CA SER A 36 -13.78 13.59 3.25
C SER A 36 -12.82 14.68 3.71
N MET A 37 -11.52 14.54 3.41
CA MET A 37 -10.50 15.54 3.72
C MET A 37 -10.73 16.87 3.00
N ALA A 38 -11.36 16.85 1.83
CA ALA A 38 -11.72 18.07 1.12
C ALA A 38 -12.66 18.97 1.93
N TYR A 39 -13.44 18.43 2.86
CA TYR A 39 -14.37 19.22 3.68
C TYR A 39 -13.77 19.69 5.01
N TRP A 40 -12.49 19.39 5.28
CA TRP A 40 -11.90 19.60 6.60
C TRP A 40 -11.45 21.05 6.86
N SER A 41 -11.32 21.86 5.80
CA SER A 41 -10.90 23.26 5.87
C SER A 41 -11.63 24.10 4.83
N ASN A 42 -11.58 25.43 5.00
CA ASN A 42 -12.05 26.39 4.01
C ASN A 42 -11.30 26.24 2.66
N ASP A 43 -10.02 25.87 2.70
CA ASP A 43 -9.23 25.52 1.51
C ASP A 43 -9.41 24.05 1.16
N SER A 44 -10.62 23.73 0.70
CA SER A 44 -11.07 22.37 0.41
C SER A 44 -10.18 21.59 -0.57
N MET A 45 -9.54 22.30 -1.49
CA MET A 45 -8.71 21.68 -2.52
C MET A 45 -7.34 21.21 -1.99
N LEU A 46 -6.75 21.88 -0.98
CA LEU A 46 -5.43 21.53 -0.46
C LEU A 46 -5.43 20.17 0.25
N TRP A 47 -6.40 19.95 1.14
CA TRP A 47 -6.51 18.70 1.90
C TRP A 47 -6.85 17.49 1.04
N TYR A 48 -7.62 17.71 -0.03
CA TYR A 48 -7.87 16.71 -1.05
C TYR A 48 -6.56 16.23 -1.72
N TRP A 49 -5.73 17.17 -2.19
CA TRP A 49 -4.45 16.85 -2.81
C TRP A 49 -3.46 16.21 -1.84
N ILE A 50 -3.43 16.64 -0.58
CA ILE A 50 -2.62 16.01 0.47
C ILE A 50 -3.01 14.54 0.65
N GLY A 51 -4.32 14.24 0.73
CA GLY A 51 -4.81 12.86 0.84
C GLY A 51 -4.44 12.00 -0.37
N ALA A 52 -4.58 12.54 -1.59
CA ALA A 52 -4.21 11.85 -2.82
C ALA A 52 -2.69 11.57 -2.89
N ILE A 53 -1.84 12.56 -2.61
CA ILE A 53 -0.38 12.40 -2.59
C ILE A 53 0.03 11.36 -1.56
N LEU A 54 -0.54 11.41 -0.37
CA LEU A 54 -0.20 10.47 0.70
C LEU A 54 -0.62 9.03 0.35
N SER A 55 -1.77 8.86 -0.29
CA SER A 55 -2.22 7.57 -0.81
C SER A 55 -1.24 6.99 -1.82
N TYR A 56 -0.77 7.79 -2.79
CA TYR A 56 0.22 7.35 -3.78
C TYR A 56 1.58 7.04 -3.16
N ILE A 57 2.06 7.85 -2.22
CA ILE A 57 3.34 7.60 -1.53
C ILE A 57 3.28 6.28 -0.78
N CYS A 58 2.19 6.01 -0.06
CA CYS A 58 2.00 4.75 0.65
C CYS A 58 1.90 3.56 -0.32
N ALA A 59 1.17 3.69 -1.42
CA ALA A 59 1.07 2.66 -2.46
C ALA A 59 2.44 2.37 -3.11
N ALA A 60 3.19 3.41 -3.48
CA ALA A 60 4.53 3.27 -4.04
C ALA A 60 5.51 2.64 -3.03
N GLY A 61 5.46 3.07 -1.76
CA GLY A 61 6.25 2.49 -0.68
C GLY A 61 5.96 1.00 -0.46
N SER A 62 4.69 0.61 -0.54
CA SER A 62 4.29 -0.80 -0.48
C SER A 62 4.89 -1.62 -1.63
N ALA A 63 4.86 -1.09 -2.86
CA ALA A 63 5.39 -1.75 -4.04
C ALA A 63 6.92 -1.89 -3.98
N VAL A 64 7.64 -0.82 -3.60
CA VAL A 64 9.10 -0.86 -3.43
C VAL A 64 9.50 -1.88 -2.38
N THR A 65 8.83 -1.90 -1.23
CA THR A 65 9.12 -2.86 -0.15
C THR A 65 8.88 -4.30 -0.62
N LEU A 66 7.81 -4.53 -1.38
CA LEU A 66 7.48 -5.84 -1.96
C LEU A 66 8.55 -6.32 -2.95
N ILE A 67 9.04 -5.43 -3.83
CA ILE A 67 10.07 -5.74 -4.83
C ILE A 67 11.40 -6.06 -4.16
N LEU A 68 11.81 -5.26 -3.17
CA LEU A 68 13.02 -5.50 -2.39
C LEU A 68 12.97 -6.84 -1.65
N ASN A 69 11.79 -7.24 -1.17
CA ASN A 69 11.63 -8.51 -0.48
C ASN A 69 11.67 -9.71 -1.45
N LYS A 70 11.12 -9.57 -2.66
CA LYS A 70 11.14 -10.62 -3.69
C LYS A 70 12.56 -10.98 -4.19
N ASN A 71 13.51 -10.05 -4.07
CA ASN A 71 14.89 -10.26 -4.53
C ASN A 71 15.74 -11.12 -3.56
N LYS A 72 15.20 -11.44 -2.37
CA LYS A 72 15.82 -12.40 -1.47
C LYS A 72 15.40 -13.81 -1.92
N ASN A 73 16.38 -14.65 -2.28
CA ASN A 73 16.20 -16.05 -2.67
C ASN A 73 15.76 -16.94 -1.49
N SER A 74 14.74 -16.53 -0.73
CA SER A 74 14.20 -17.30 0.37
C SER A 74 13.06 -18.20 -0.10
N VAL A 75 12.94 -19.37 0.53
CA VAL A 75 11.86 -20.32 0.27
C VAL A 75 10.56 -19.70 0.77
N LEU A 76 9.80 -19.11 -0.16
CA LEU A 76 8.58 -18.36 0.15
C LEU A 76 7.48 -19.30 0.64
N SER A 77 6.98 -19.06 1.86
CA SER A 77 5.82 -19.80 2.40
C SER A 77 4.54 -19.46 1.64
N ILE A 78 3.57 -20.38 1.59
CA ILE A 78 2.25 -20.13 0.96
C ILE A 78 1.56 -18.91 1.59
N SER A 79 1.66 -18.73 2.90
CA SER A 79 1.12 -17.56 3.61
C SER A 79 1.74 -16.24 3.14
N CYS A 80 3.03 -16.27 2.81
CA CYS A 80 3.79 -15.14 2.29
C CYS A 80 3.36 -14.79 0.85
N LEU A 81 3.10 -15.79 0.01
CA LEU A 81 2.53 -15.62 -1.33
C LEU A 81 1.13 -14.98 -1.29
N ILE A 82 0.26 -15.46 -0.40
CA ILE A 82 -1.10 -14.91 -0.24
C ILE A 82 -1.01 -13.44 0.18
N LEU A 83 -0.20 -13.12 1.18
CA LEU A 83 0.03 -11.73 1.63
C LEU A 83 0.53 -10.84 0.48
N MET A 84 1.45 -11.36 -0.34
CA MET A 84 1.98 -10.64 -1.49
C MET A 84 0.89 -10.34 -2.52
N ILE A 85 0.06 -11.33 -2.88
CA ILE A 85 -1.06 -11.17 -3.81
C ILE A 85 -2.08 -10.15 -3.28
N VAL A 86 -2.45 -10.26 -2.01
CA VAL A 86 -3.39 -9.33 -1.38
C VAL A 86 -2.83 -7.90 -1.37
N THR A 87 -1.54 -7.74 -1.06
CA THR A 87 -0.86 -6.43 -1.11
C THR A 87 -0.86 -5.86 -2.52
N VAL A 88 -0.62 -6.70 -3.55
CA VAL A 88 -0.69 -6.30 -4.96
C VAL A 88 -2.09 -5.81 -5.33
N MET A 89 -3.12 -6.56 -4.97
CA MET A 89 -4.51 -6.17 -5.23
C MET A 89 -4.88 -4.88 -4.51
N LEU A 90 -4.46 -4.70 -3.25
CA LEU A 90 -4.71 -3.49 -2.49
C LEU A 90 -4.11 -2.24 -3.14
N PHE A 91 -2.85 -2.27 -3.56
CA PHE A 91 -2.25 -1.08 -4.18
C PHE A 91 -2.89 -0.79 -5.55
N LEU A 92 -3.26 -1.82 -6.33
CA LEU A 92 -3.94 -1.61 -7.61
C LEU A 92 -5.30 -0.95 -7.41
N VAL A 93 -6.11 -1.48 -6.49
CA VAL A 93 -7.41 -0.88 -6.14
C VAL A 93 -7.22 0.55 -5.63
N THR A 94 -6.20 0.79 -4.80
CA THR A 94 -5.85 2.13 -4.31
C THR A 94 -5.58 3.09 -5.47
N ILE A 95 -4.72 2.71 -6.43
CA ILE A 95 -4.39 3.55 -7.59
C ILE A 95 -5.63 3.80 -8.45
N PHE A 96 -6.39 2.76 -8.79
CA PHE A 96 -7.60 2.88 -9.60
C PHE A 96 -8.65 3.76 -8.92
N TRP A 97 -8.87 3.58 -7.61
CA TRP A 97 -9.84 4.35 -6.84
C TRP A 97 -9.43 5.81 -6.71
N THR A 98 -8.17 6.10 -6.35
CA THR A 98 -7.66 7.47 -6.26
C THR A 98 -7.73 8.16 -7.62
N THR A 99 -7.34 7.49 -8.69
CA THR A 99 -7.43 8.04 -10.06
C THR A 99 -8.88 8.32 -10.46
N PHE A 100 -9.80 7.40 -10.15
CA PHE A 100 -11.22 7.55 -10.40
C PHE A 100 -11.79 8.78 -9.68
N ILE A 101 -11.49 8.96 -8.39
CA ILE A 101 -11.97 10.14 -7.64
C ILE A 101 -11.36 11.43 -8.20
N ILE A 102 -10.08 11.45 -8.61
CA ILE A 102 -9.48 12.63 -9.24
C ILE A 102 -10.23 13.03 -10.52
N ILE A 103 -10.51 12.07 -11.40
CA ILE A 103 -11.23 12.35 -12.65
C ILE A 103 -12.68 12.77 -12.34
N ALA A 104 -13.38 12.04 -11.48
CA ALA A 104 -14.75 12.33 -11.12
C ALA A 104 -14.88 13.71 -10.43
N GLY A 105 -13.97 14.03 -9.50
CA GLY A 105 -13.92 15.31 -8.80
C GLY A 105 -13.63 16.50 -9.72
N GLN A 106 -12.78 16.32 -10.74
CA GLN A 106 -12.55 17.35 -11.76
C GLN A 106 -13.72 17.49 -12.75
N SER A 107 -14.49 16.44 -13.00
CA SER A 107 -15.65 16.48 -13.91
C SER A 107 -16.90 17.15 -13.32
N GLY A 108 -16.95 17.31 -11.99
CA GLY A 108 -18.04 17.96 -11.28
C GLY A 108 -17.76 19.41 -10.85
N MET A 109 -16.55 19.92 -11.11
CA MET A 109 -16.15 21.31 -10.87
C MET A 109 -16.33 22.17 -12.12
#